data_AF-A0A199UCH9-F1
#
_entry.id   AF-A0A199UCH9-F1
#
_cell.length_a   1.000
_cell.length_b   1.000
_cell.length_c   1.000
_cell.angle_alpha   90.00
_cell.angle_beta   90.00
_cell.angle_gamma   90.00
#
_symmetry.space_group_name_H-M   'P 1'
#
loop_
_entity.id
_entity.type
_entity.pdbx_description
1 polymer ?
#
loop_
_entity_poly.entity_id
_entity_poly.type
_entity_poly.pdbx_seq_one_letter_code
_entity_poly.pdbx_strand_id
1 'polypeptide(L)'
;MLEWKKQASAAATSISKLNRQINSKEGQIEQLLSRKQDIVEKCELEHISLPTISDPMEIGSEIPGPYFDFSELNRSLTQDRRPSDREKIEADFKQKMDAIMSEIEKTAPNLKALDQYEALLEKERAATEEFEAARKEEKQVADAYNSVKQRRYELFMEAFNHISNNIDKIYKQLTKSNTHPLGGTAYLNLENEDDPFLHGIKYTAMPPTKRFRDME
;
A
#
# COMPACT_ATOMS: atom_id res chain seq x y z
N MET A 1 -8.67 -34.44 -91.93
CA MET A 1 -7.95 -35.47 -91.14
C MET A 1 -6.66 -34.98 -90.50
N LEU A 2 -5.80 -34.21 -91.19
CA LEU A 2 -4.49 -33.79 -90.65
C LEU A 2 -4.59 -32.74 -89.52
N GLU A 3 -5.49 -31.76 -89.64
CA GLU A 3 -5.70 -30.72 -88.61
C GLU A 3 -6.23 -31.30 -87.29
N TRP A 4 -7.15 -32.25 -87.37
CA TRP A 4 -7.71 -32.95 -86.21
C TRP A 4 -6.66 -33.75 -85.44
N LYS A 5 -5.69 -34.36 -86.13
CA LYS A 5 -4.55 -35.04 -85.49
C LYS A 5 -3.62 -34.05 -84.76
N LYS A 6 -3.43 -32.85 -85.30
CA LYS A 6 -2.59 -31.80 -84.68
C LYS A 6 -3.27 -31.16 -83.46
N GLN A 7 -4.59 -30.99 -83.48
CA GLN A 7 -5.36 -30.59 -82.31
C GLN A 7 -5.36 -31.67 -81.22
N ALA A 8 -5.47 -32.95 -81.59
CA ALA A 8 -5.41 -34.06 -80.63
C ALA A 8 -4.04 -34.15 -79.92
N SER A 9 -2.92 -33.95 -80.63
CA SER A 9 -1.59 -33.95 -80.01
C SER A 9 -1.33 -32.74 -79.12
N ALA A 10 -1.83 -31.55 -79.51
CA ALA A 10 -1.78 -30.36 -78.67
C ALA A 10 -2.61 -30.54 -77.39
N ALA A 11 -3.83 -31.11 -77.50
CA ALA A 11 -4.66 -31.45 -76.35
C ALA A 11 -3.98 -32.47 -75.42
N ALA A 12 -3.35 -33.52 -75.95
CA ALA A 12 -2.63 -34.51 -75.16
C ALA A 12 -1.45 -33.89 -74.38
N THR A 13 -0.72 -32.96 -75.00
CA THR A 13 0.39 -32.24 -74.35
C THR A 13 -0.13 -31.34 -73.21
N SER A 14 -1.24 -30.63 -73.45
CA SER A 14 -1.92 -29.82 -72.44
C SER A 14 -2.44 -30.65 -71.27
N ILE A 15 -3.03 -31.82 -71.54
CA ILE A 15 -3.45 -32.78 -70.51
C ILE A 15 -2.26 -33.23 -69.65
N SER A 16 -1.12 -33.56 -70.27
CA SER A 16 0.07 -33.95 -69.49
C SER A 16 0.60 -32.81 -68.61
N LYS A 17 0.53 -31.57 -69.08
CA LYS A 17 0.94 -30.38 -68.32
C LYS A 17 0.00 -30.12 -67.15
N LEU A 18 -1.31 -30.24 -67.38
CA LEU A 18 -2.33 -30.13 -66.34
C LEU A 18 -2.17 -31.24 -65.29
N ASN A 19 -1.94 -32.49 -65.70
CA ASN A 19 -1.67 -33.60 -64.76
C ASN A 19 -0.42 -33.36 -63.92
N ARG A 20 0.68 -32.83 -64.49
CA ARG A 20 1.85 -32.45 -63.70
C ARG A 20 1.55 -31.34 -62.69
N GLN A 21 0.72 -30.37 -63.08
CA GLN A 21 0.28 -29.31 -62.16
C GLN A 21 -0.64 -29.85 -61.06
N ILE A 22 -1.54 -30.78 -61.38
CA ILE A 22 -2.41 -31.48 -60.43
C ILE A 22 -1.55 -32.23 -59.42
N ASN A 23 -0.65 -33.10 -59.85
CA ASN A 23 0.22 -33.85 -58.93
C ASN A 23 1.09 -32.94 -58.05
N SER A 24 1.58 -31.82 -58.61
CA SER A 24 2.32 -30.83 -57.81
C SER A 24 1.45 -30.13 -56.77
N LYS A 25 0.17 -29.89 -57.07
CA LYS A 25 -0.79 -29.28 -56.15
C LYS A 25 -1.28 -30.26 -55.10
N GLU A 26 -1.52 -31.51 -55.47
CA GLU A 26 -1.83 -32.61 -54.56
C GLU A 26 -0.72 -32.81 -53.52
N GLY A 27 0.55 -32.82 -53.95
CA GLY A 27 1.68 -32.88 -53.02
C GLY A 27 1.77 -31.66 -52.08
N GLN A 28 1.43 -30.45 -52.57
CA GLN A 28 1.34 -29.26 -51.71
C GLN A 28 0.22 -29.37 -50.67
N ILE A 29 -0.94 -29.93 -51.06
CA ILE A 29 -2.07 -30.15 -50.15
C ILE A 29 -1.67 -31.13 -49.05
N GLU A 30 -1.04 -32.24 -49.39
CA GLU A 30 -0.60 -33.25 -48.42
C GLU A 30 0.41 -32.67 -47.42
N GLN A 31 1.38 -31.89 -47.89
CA GLN A 31 2.33 -31.20 -47.02
C GLN A 31 1.65 -30.20 -46.07
N LEU A 32 0.64 -29.45 -46.55
CA LEU A 32 -0.11 -28.51 -45.73
C LEU A 32 -1.02 -29.21 -44.70
N LEU A 33 -1.58 -30.37 -45.05
CA LEU A 33 -2.36 -31.20 -44.13
C LEU A 33 -1.50 -31.76 -43.01
N SER A 34 -0.32 -32.27 -43.35
CA SER A 34 0.67 -32.72 -42.35
C SER A 34 1.06 -31.58 -41.41
N ARG A 35 1.41 -30.39 -41.94
CA ARG A 35 1.72 -29.22 -41.11
C ARG A 35 0.54 -28.76 -40.24
N LYS A 36 -0.70 -28.84 -40.75
CA LYS A 36 -1.91 -28.52 -39.97
C LYS A 36 -2.02 -29.46 -38.77
N GLN A 37 -1.83 -30.76 -38.98
CA GLN A 37 -1.90 -31.76 -37.91
C GLN A 37 -0.87 -31.49 -36.82
N ASP A 38 0.39 -31.23 -37.19
CA ASP A 38 1.47 -30.90 -36.24
C ASP A 38 1.14 -29.67 -35.38
N ILE A 39 0.48 -28.65 -35.96
CA ILE A 39 0.08 -27.44 -35.23
C ILE A 39 -1.03 -27.75 -34.23
N VAL A 40 -2.01 -28.56 -34.62
CA VAL A 40 -3.13 -28.94 -33.74
C VAL A 40 -2.63 -29.74 -32.55
N GLU A 41 -1.74 -30.71 -32.77
CA GLU A 41 -1.13 -31.50 -31.69
C GLU A 41 -0.32 -30.63 -30.73
N LYS A 42 0.42 -29.62 -31.24
CA LYS A 42 1.13 -28.65 -30.38
C LYS A 42 0.17 -27.80 -29.56
N CYS A 43 -0.92 -27.31 -30.15
CA CYS A 43 -1.92 -26.56 -29.42
C CYS A 43 -2.57 -27.40 -28.31
N GLU A 44 -2.82 -28.69 -28.57
CA GLU A 44 -3.33 -29.62 -27.56
C GLU A 44 -2.34 -29.82 -26.40
N LEU A 45 -1.05 -30.01 -26.72
CA LEU A 45 0.03 -30.13 -25.71
C LEU A 45 0.19 -28.86 -24.86
N GLU A 46 0.00 -27.68 -25.45
CA GLU A 46 0.08 -26.39 -24.76
C GLU A 46 -1.25 -25.98 -24.10
N HIS A 47 -2.27 -26.85 -24.13
CA HIS A 47 -3.63 -26.58 -23.64
C HIS A 47 -4.27 -25.31 -24.23
N ILE A 48 -3.92 -24.99 -25.48
CA ILE A 48 -4.50 -23.88 -26.24
C ILE A 48 -5.83 -24.34 -26.84
N SER A 49 -6.93 -23.73 -26.40
CA SER A 49 -8.27 -24.01 -26.93
C SER A 49 -8.45 -23.35 -28.30
N LEU A 50 -8.52 -24.17 -29.35
CA LEU A 50 -8.77 -23.69 -30.71
C LEU A 50 -10.30 -23.60 -30.98
N PRO A 51 -10.80 -22.48 -31.52
CA PRO A 51 -12.21 -22.34 -31.91
C PRO A 51 -12.55 -23.34 -33.01
N THR A 52 -13.45 -24.28 -32.73
CA THR A 52 -13.92 -25.30 -33.69
C THR A 52 -15.41 -25.13 -33.97
N ILE A 53 -15.80 -25.30 -35.23
CA ILE A 53 -17.20 -25.28 -35.64
C ILE A 53 -17.81 -26.64 -35.29
N SER A 54 -18.88 -26.64 -34.49
CA SER A 54 -19.45 -27.83 -33.87
C SER A 54 -20.27 -28.72 -34.82
N ASP A 55 -20.63 -28.25 -36.02
CA ASP A 55 -21.47 -28.99 -36.98
C ASP A 55 -20.68 -29.38 -38.26
N PRO A 56 -20.21 -30.64 -38.37
CA PRO A 56 -19.53 -31.15 -39.57
C PRO A 56 -20.45 -31.29 -40.79
N MET A 57 -21.77 -31.22 -40.59
CA MET A 57 -22.78 -31.58 -41.60
C MET A 57 -23.18 -30.42 -42.53
N GLU A 58 -22.79 -29.18 -42.22
CA GLU A 58 -23.16 -27.98 -42.99
C GLU A 58 -22.13 -27.58 -44.07
N ILE A 59 -20.90 -28.14 -44.03
CA ILE A 59 -19.76 -27.63 -44.82
C ILE A 59 -19.56 -28.39 -46.16
N GLY A 60 -20.21 -29.55 -46.34
CA GLY A 60 -20.22 -30.27 -47.63
C GLY A 60 -18.82 -30.63 -48.19
N SER A 61 -17.82 -30.83 -47.33
CA SER A 61 -16.42 -31.01 -47.75
C SER A 61 -15.86 -32.41 -47.46
N GLU A 62 -15.13 -32.97 -48.42
CA GLU A 62 -14.56 -34.34 -48.40
C GLU A 62 -13.30 -34.51 -47.51
N ILE A 63 -12.92 -33.49 -46.73
CA ILE A 63 -11.65 -33.47 -45.98
C ILE A 63 -11.90 -33.88 -44.51
N PRO A 64 -11.32 -34.98 -44.01
CA PRO A 64 -11.46 -35.38 -42.61
C PRO A 64 -10.72 -34.42 -41.66
N GLY A 65 -11.42 -33.89 -40.64
CA GLY A 65 -10.81 -33.16 -39.53
C GLY A 65 -11.67 -32.02 -38.97
N PRO A 66 -11.31 -31.46 -37.80
CA PRO A 66 -12.01 -30.31 -37.22
C PRO A 66 -11.89 -29.09 -38.14
N TYR A 67 -13.02 -28.39 -38.30
CA TYR A 67 -13.08 -27.11 -39.00
C TYR A 67 -12.92 -25.99 -37.97
N PHE A 68 -11.99 -25.08 -38.24
CA PHE A 68 -11.65 -24.00 -37.32
C PHE A 68 -12.43 -22.74 -37.66
N ASP A 69 -12.94 -22.07 -36.64
CA ASP A 69 -13.54 -20.75 -36.82
C ASP A 69 -12.44 -19.68 -36.84
N PHE A 70 -12.44 -18.87 -37.89
CA PHE A 70 -11.50 -17.77 -38.11
C PHE A 70 -12.21 -16.40 -38.11
N SER A 71 -13.49 -16.35 -37.74
CA SER A 71 -14.32 -15.14 -37.73
C SER A 71 -13.75 -14.03 -36.84
N GLU A 72 -13.10 -14.40 -35.75
CA GLU A 72 -12.48 -13.50 -34.77
C GLU A 72 -11.10 -12.97 -35.20
N LEU A 73 -10.50 -13.55 -36.25
CA LEU A 73 -9.21 -13.08 -36.74
C LEU A 73 -9.36 -11.75 -37.49
N ASN A 74 -8.36 -10.88 -37.31
CA ASN A 74 -8.28 -9.65 -38.08
C ASN A 74 -8.26 -9.97 -39.59
N ARG A 75 -9.01 -9.21 -40.39
CA ARG A 75 -9.08 -9.35 -41.86
C ARG A 75 -7.70 -9.33 -42.53
N SER A 76 -6.70 -8.72 -41.90
CA SER A 76 -5.32 -8.74 -42.38
C SER A 76 -4.66 -10.13 -42.32
N LEU A 77 -5.12 -11.03 -41.44
CA LEU A 77 -4.59 -12.37 -41.21
C LEU A 77 -5.33 -13.46 -42.01
N THR A 78 -6.53 -13.15 -42.53
CA THR A 78 -7.34 -14.08 -43.34
C THR A 78 -7.10 -13.96 -44.85
N GLN A 79 -6.33 -12.96 -45.30
CA GLN A 79 -5.96 -12.80 -46.70
C GLN A 79 -4.90 -13.80 -47.14
N ASP A 80 -5.01 -14.28 -48.39
CA ASP A 80 -4.01 -15.18 -48.96
C ASP A 80 -2.69 -14.43 -49.18
N ARG A 81 -1.74 -14.70 -48.29
CA ARG A 81 -0.42 -14.06 -48.24
C ARG A 81 0.64 -14.98 -48.85
N ARG A 82 1.63 -14.37 -49.48
CA ARG A 82 2.85 -15.06 -49.92
C ARG A 82 3.54 -15.71 -48.71
N PRO A 83 4.24 -16.85 -48.90
CA PRO A 83 4.95 -17.53 -47.81
C PRO A 83 5.86 -16.61 -46.97
N SER A 84 6.59 -15.70 -47.62
CA SER A 84 7.46 -14.72 -46.96
C SER A 84 6.75 -13.74 -46.03
N ASP A 85 5.49 -13.40 -46.34
CA ASP A 85 4.70 -12.49 -45.52
C ASP A 85 4.06 -13.23 -44.32
N ARG A 86 3.88 -14.56 -44.42
CA ARG A 86 3.44 -15.42 -43.30
C ARG A 86 4.58 -15.64 -42.29
N GLU A 87 5.79 -15.90 -42.77
CA GLU A 87 6.98 -16.07 -41.91
C GLU A 87 7.30 -14.82 -41.07
N LYS A 88 7.10 -13.62 -41.62
CA LYS A 88 7.25 -12.36 -40.88
C LYS A 88 6.27 -12.24 -39.72
N ILE A 89 5.00 -12.58 -39.96
CA ILE A 89 3.96 -12.52 -38.94
C ILE A 89 4.23 -13.55 -37.83
N GLU A 90 4.67 -14.76 -38.20
CA GLU A 90 5.07 -15.80 -37.26
C GLU A 90 6.25 -15.32 -36.38
N ALA A 91 7.25 -14.67 -36.98
CA ALA A 91 8.37 -14.07 -36.25
C ALA A 91 7.92 -12.94 -35.30
N ASP A 92 7.02 -12.05 -35.73
CA ASP A 92 6.48 -10.98 -34.91
C ASP A 92 5.72 -11.52 -33.68
N PHE A 93 4.91 -12.57 -33.86
CA PHE A 93 4.22 -13.21 -32.74
C PHE A 93 5.17 -13.90 -31.79
N LYS A 94 6.19 -14.60 -32.32
CA LYS A 94 7.24 -15.21 -31.50
C LYS A 94 7.98 -14.18 -30.67
N GLN A 95 8.35 -13.05 -31.27
CA GLN A 95 9.02 -11.96 -30.55
C GLN A 95 8.12 -11.38 -29.43
N LYS A 96 6.82 -11.24 -29.66
CA LYS A 96 5.88 -10.77 -28.63
C LYS A 96 5.74 -11.77 -27.48
N MET A 97 5.68 -13.07 -27.79
CA MET A 97 5.65 -14.12 -26.76
C MET A 97 6.92 -14.11 -25.92
N ASP A 98 8.09 -14.04 -26.56
CA ASP A 98 9.38 -13.97 -25.86
C ASP A 98 9.48 -12.71 -24.98
N ALA A 99 8.96 -11.58 -25.45
CA ALA A 99 8.90 -10.34 -24.66
C ALA A 99 8.02 -10.48 -23.41
N ILE A 100 6.81 -11.03 -23.56
CA ILE A 100 5.89 -11.27 -22.44
C ILE A 100 6.48 -12.29 -21.46
N MET A 101 7.09 -13.37 -21.95
CA MET A 101 7.78 -14.34 -21.10
C MET A 101 8.92 -13.68 -20.31
N SER A 102 9.72 -12.83 -20.95
CA SER A 102 10.79 -12.10 -20.26
C SER A 102 10.24 -11.12 -19.22
N GLU A 103 9.09 -10.48 -19.47
CA GLU A 103 8.42 -9.65 -18.46
C GLU A 103 7.94 -10.49 -17.27
N ILE A 104 7.32 -11.65 -17.53
CA ILE A 104 6.86 -12.57 -16.48
C ILE A 104 8.03 -13.09 -15.64
N GLU A 105 9.14 -13.48 -16.27
CA GLU A 105 10.35 -13.92 -15.56
C GLU A 105 10.99 -12.81 -14.73
N LYS A 106 10.94 -11.56 -15.19
CA LYS A 106 11.41 -10.39 -14.43
C LYS A 106 10.50 -10.07 -13.26
N THR A 107 9.20 -10.33 -13.38
CA THR A 107 8.29 -10.20 -12.25
C THR A 107 8.51 -11.36 -11.29
N ALA A 108 9.26 -11.10 -10.22
CA ALA A 108 9.30 -11.99 -9.06
C ALA A 108 8.26 -11.49 -8.04
N PRO A 109 6.99 -11.93 -8.11
CA PRO A 109 5.99 -11.52 -7.13
C PRO A 109 6.40 -12.06 -5.75
N ASN A 110 6.49 -11.17 -4.76
CA ASN A 110 6.66 -11.57 -3.38
C ASN A 110 5.34 -12.13 -2.84
N LEU A 111 5.14 -13.44 -3.00
CA LEU A 111 3.92 -14.13 -2.55
C LEU A 111 3.68 -14.02 -1.03
N LYS A 112 4.71 -13.65 -0.25
CA LYS A 112 4.62 -13.43 1.20
C LYS A 112 4.31 -11.98 1.58
N ALA A 113 4.22 -11.07 0.61
CA ALA A 113 4.00 -9.64 0.89
C ALA A 113 2.66 -9.40 1.59
N LEU A 114 1.61 -10.14 1.22
CA LEU A 114 0.29 -10.02 1.84
C LEU A 114 0.32 -10.49 3.30
N ASP A 115 0.85 -11.69 3.57
CA ASP A 115 0.99 -12.21 4.94
C ASP A 115 1.86 -11.32 5.82
N GLN A 116 2.96 -10.77 5.26
CA GLN A 116 3.83 -9.82 5.97
C GLN A 116 3.10 -8.52 6.31
N TYR A 117 2.26 -8.03 5.39
CA TYR A 117 1.47 -6.82 5.59
C TYR A 117 0.43 -7.01 6.70
N GLU A 118 -0.31 -8.13 6.68
CA GLU A 118 -1.28 -8.46 7.74
C GLU A 118 -0.60 -8.59 9.11
N ALA A 119 0.56 -9.28 9.17
CA ALA A 119 1.32 -9.40 10.41
C ALA A 119 1.86 -8.05 10.92
N LEU A 120 2.18 -7.12 10.01
CA LEU A 120 2.61 -5.77 10.37
C LEU A 120 1.43 -4.95 10.93
N LEU A 121 0.28 -5.00 10.28
CA LEU A 121 -0.95 -4.31 10.72
C LEU A 121 -1.37 -4.76 12.12
N GLU A 122 -1.33 -6.06 12.40
CA GLU A 122 -1.72 -6.57 13.72
C GLU A 122 -0.75 -6.10 14.81
N LYS A 123 0.56 -6.07 14.51
CA LYS A 123 1.57 -5.51 15.42
C LYS A 123 1.38 -4.01 15.64
N GLU A 124 1.04 -3.26 14.59
CA GLU A 124 0.77 -1.83 14.68
C GLU A 124 -0.46 -1.57 15.55
N ARG A 125 -1.54 -2.34 15.37
CA ARG A 125 -2.74 -2.23 16.22
C ARG A 125 -2.40 -2.51 17.68
N ALA A 126 -1.72 -3.62 17.98
CA ALA A 126 -1.36 -3.98 19.35
C ALA A 126 -0.47 -2.90 20.02
N ALA A 127 0.53 -2.39 19.30
CA ALA A 127 1.39 -1.32 19.80
C ALA A 127 0.61 -0.01 20.04
N THR A 128 -0.34 0.31 19.16
CA THR A 128 -1.19 1.50 19.30
C THR A 128 -2.09 1.39 20.53
N GLU A 129 -2.73 0.25 20.74
CA GLU A 129 -3.59 0.00 21.89
C GLU A 129 -2.81 0.08 23.22
N GLU A 130 -1.60 -0.51 23.27
CA GLU A 130 -0.72 -0.41 24.44
C GLU A 130 -0.30 1.04 24.72
N PHE A 131 0.05 1.79 23.68
CA PHE A 131 0.42 3.20 23.80
C PHE A 131 -0.76 4.06 24.29
N GLU A 132 -1.96 3.85 23.76
CA GLU A 132 -3.15 4.56 24.21
C GLU A 132 -3.51 4.23 25.67
N ALA A 133 -3.37 2.97 26.08
CA ALA A 133 -3.57 2.55 27.46
C ALA A 133 -2.59 3.25 28.41
N ALA A 134 -1.29 3.22 28.08
CA ALA A 134 -0.25 3.89 28.86
C ALA A 134 -0.48 5.40 28.96
N ARG A 135 -0.86 6.05 27.85
CA ARG A 135 -1.17 7.49 27.83
C ARG A 135 -2.39 7.83 28.68
N LYS A 136 -3.40 6.97 28.70
CA LYS A 136 -4.58 7.13 29.55
C LYS A 136 -4.21 7.01 31.03
N GLU A 137 -3.36 6.05 31.38
CA GLU A 137 -2.88 5.87 32.76
C GLU A 137 -2.02 7.06 33.21
N GLU A 138 -1.07 7.51 32.38
CA GLU A 138 -0.26 8.71 32.63
C GLU A 138 -1.15 9.92 32.94
N LYS A 139 -2.17 10.14 32.11
CA LYS A 139 -3.11 11.25 32.31
C LYS A 139 -3.86 11.14 33.63
N GLN A 140 -4.37 9.95 33.96
CA GLN A 140 -5.10 9.74 35.23
C GLN A 140 -4.20 10.00 36.44
N VAL A 141 -2.95 9.53 36.41
CA VAL A 141 -1.98 9.76 37.49
C VAL A 141 -1.62 11.23 37.59
N ALA A 142 -1.41 11.92 36.45
CA ALA A 142 -1.12 13.35 36.42
C ALA A 142 -2.29 14.19 36.96
N ASP A 143 -3.52 13.87 36.57
CA ASP A 143 -4.73 14.54 37.05
C ASP A 143 -4.91 14.31 38.57
N ALA A 144 -4.69 13.09 39.05
CA ALA A 144 -4.73 12.77 40.48
C ALA A 144 -3.65 13.54 41.26
N TYR A 145 -2.42 13.57 40.75
CA TYR A 145 -1.32 14.34 41.35
C TYR A 145 -1.64 15.83 41.42
N ASN A 146 -2.13 16.42 40.33
CA ASN A 146 -2.50 17.83 40.26
C ASN A 146 -3.64 18.16 41.24
N SER A 147 -4.62 17.27 41.39
CA SER A 147 -5.71 17.47 42.36
C SER A 147 -5.20 17.54 43.80
N VAL A 148 -4.25 16.66 44.16
CA VAL A 148 -3.64 16.65 45.50
C VAL A 148 -2.72 17.85 45.68
N LYS A 149 -1.93 18.20 44.67
CA LYS A 149 -1.06 19.39 44.68
C LYS A 149 -1.87 20.65 44.91
N GLN A 150 -2.98 20.81 44.20
CA GLN A 150 -3.88 21.95 44.32
C GLN A 150 -4.50 22.03 45.72
N ARG A 151 -5.03 20.91 46.23
CA ARG A 151 -5.61 20.85 47.58
C ARG A 151 -4.58 21.18 48.66
N ARG A 152 -3.33 20.70 48.51
CA ARG A 152 -2.23 21.02 49.43
C ARG A 152 -1.93 22.51 49.43
N TYR A 153 -1.87 23.13 48.24
CA TYR A 153 -1.65 24.56 48.06
C TYR A 153 -2.75 25.39 48.71
N GLU A 154 -4.01 25.07 48.46
CA GLU A 154 -5.16 25.79 49.02
C GLU A 154 -5.16 25.79 50.55
N LEU A 155 -4.98 24.62 51.18
CA LEU A 155 -4.93 24.49 52.63
C LEU A 155 -3.74 25.23 53.24
N PHE A 156 -2.58 25.17 52.58
CA PHE A 156 -1.39 25.90 53.03
C PHE A 156 -1.62 27.41 52.97
N MET A 157 -2.14 27.92 51.85
CA MET A 157 -2.37 29.35 51.66
C MET A 157 -3.47 29.87 52.58
N GLU A 158 -4.51 29.08 52.84
CA GLU A 158 -5.54 29.42 53.83
C GLU A 158 -4.92 29.64 55.22
N ALA A 159 -4.11 28.69 55.68
CA ALA A 159 -3.43 28.78 56.98
C ALA A 159 -2.39 29.92 57.00
N PHE A 160 -1.57 30.05 55.96
CA PHE A 160 -0.56 31.10 55.84
C PHE A 160 -1.19 32.49 55.88
N ASN A 161 -2.23 32.72 55.09
CA ASN A 161 -2.94 34.00 55.06
C ASN A 161 -3.60 34.31 56.41
N HIS A 162 -4.17 33.30 57.08
CA HIS A 162 -4.73 33.48 58.41
C HIS A 162 -3.67 33.91 59.44
N ILE A 163 -2.50 33.26 59.43
CA ILE A 163 -1.40 33.59 60.34
C ILE A 163 -0.79 34.96 60.01
N SER A 164 -0.50 35.23 58.74
CA SER A 164 0.11 36.49 58.28
C SER A 164 -0.77 37.71 58.61
N ASN A 165 -2.09 37.60 58.51
CA ASN A 165 -3.01 38.67 58.90
C ASN A 165 -3.10 38.94 60.41
N ASN A 166 -2.70 37.97 61.24
CA ASN A 166 -2.81 38.06 62.70
C ASN A 166 -1.47 38.34 63.39
N ILE A 167 -0.33 37.94 62.80
CA ILE A 167 0.99 38.07 63.42
C ILE A 167 1.36 39.52 63.75
N ASP A 168 1.08 40.46 62.85
CA ASP A 168 1.37 41.89 63.06
C ASP A 168 0.55 42.47 64.22
N LYS A 169 -0.73 42.08 64.32
CA LYS A 169 -1.63 42.56 65.39
C LYS A 169 -1.17 42.08 66.76
N ILE A 170 -0.81 40.80 66.87
CA ILE A 170 -0.32 40.21 68.11
C ILE A 170 1.02 40.83 68.49
N TYR A 171 1.95 40.95 67.54
CA TYR A 171 3.26 41.54 67.79
C TYR A 171 3.18 43.02 68.22
N LYS A 172 2.31 43.82 67.59
CA LYS A 172 2.01 45.19 68.01
C LYS A 172 1.49 45.27 69.44
N GLN A 173 0.57 44.39 69.82
CA GLN A 173 0.03 44.35 71.18
C GLN A 173 1.10 43.99 72.22
N LEU A 174 1.97 43.02 71.92
CA LEU A 174 3.06 42.59 72.81
C LEU A 174 4.16 43.66 72.95
N THR A 175 4.43 44.42 71.89
CA THR A 175 5.51 45.43 71.86
C THR A 175 5.04 46.85 72.17
N LYS A 176 3.75 47.04 72.48
CA LYS A 176 3.19 48.31 72.92
C LYS A 176 3.53 48.57 74.38
N SER A 177 4.15 49.71 74.65
CA SER A 177 4.50 50.15 76.00
C SER A 177 4.15 51.62 76.20
N ASN A 178 4.15 52.11 77.44
CA ASN A 178 3.86 53.52 77.76
C ASN A 178 4.85 54.49 77.10
N THR A 179 6.06 54.00 76.77
CA THR A 179 7.10 54.75 76.03
C THR A 179 6.95 54.70 74.51
N HIS A 180 6.27 53.69 73.95
CA HIS A 180 6.07 53.50 72.51
C HIS A 180 4.62 53.07 72.20
N PRO A 181 3.71 54.02 71.96
CA PRO A 181 2.28 53.73 71.78
C PRO A 181 1.95 52.96 70.49
N LEU A 182 2.81 53.04 69.47
CA LEU A 182 2.58 52.42 68.16
C LEU A 182 3.08 50.95 68.07
N GLY A 183 3.93 50.49 69.01
CA GLY A 183 4.53 49.16 68.96
C GLY A 183 5.48 48.94 67.78
N GLY A 184 5.99 47.71 67.63
CA GLY A 184 6.74 47.25 66.47
C GLY A 184 5.86 46.62 65.40
N THR A 185 6.42 46.25 64.25
CA THR A 185 5.71 45.56 63.16
C THR A 185 6.31 44.18 62.92
N ALA A 186 5.50 43.24 62.46
CA ALA A 186 5.99 41.92 62.05
C ALA A 186 5.21 41.43 60.83
N TYR A 187 5.90 40.80 59.88
CA TYR A 187 5.27 40.23 58.68
C TYR A 187 5.96 38.92 58.27
N LEU A 188 5.18 38.07 57.60
CA LEU A 188 5.61 36.79 57.05
C LEU A 188 5.61 36.90 55.54
N ASN A 189 6.75 36.57 54.90
CA ASN A 189 6.90 36.56 53.45
C ASN A 189 7.18 35.14 52.96
N LEU A 190 6.52 34.75 51.87
CA LEU A 190 6.85 33.54 51.13
C LEU A 190 7.99 33.86 50.15
N GLU A 191 9.00 32.99 50.08
CA GLU A 191 10.07 33.12 49.08
C GLU A 191 9.57 32.82 47.66
N ASN A 192 8.58 31.94 47.54
CA ASN A 192 7.92 31.61 46.28
C ASN A 192 6.43 31.41 46.53
N GLU A 193 5.58 32.25 45.92
CA GLU A 193 4.13 32.17 46.04
C GLU A 193 3.52 31.04 45.19
N ASP A 194 4.16 30.67 44.09
CA ASP A 194 3.66 29.63 43.16
C ASP A 194 3.99 28.21 43.67
N ASP A 195 5.11 28.04 44.37
CA ASP A 195 5.48 26.78 45.04
C ASP A 195 6.03 27.03 46.45
N PRO A 196 5.14 27.28 47.42
CA PRO A 196 5.52 27.65 48.79
C PRO A 196 6.15 26.48 49.57
N PHE A 197 6.24 25.30 48.98
CA PHE A 197 6.81 24.10 49.60
C PHE A 197 8.27 23.88 49.22
N LEU A 198 8.70 24.46 48.09
CA LEU A 198 10.05 24.31 47.59
C LEU A 198 11.03 25.28 48.29
N HIS A 199 10.49 26.35 48.87
CA HIS A 199 11.23 27.43 49.53
C HIS A 199 10.66 27.74 50.91
N GLY A 200 11.43 28.47 51.72
CA GLY A 200 11.08 28.72 53.11
C GLY A 200 10.09 29.87 53.29
N ILE A 201 9.61 30.01 54.53
CA ILE A 201 8.87 31.20 54.98
C ILE A 201 9.85 32.10 55.73
N LYS A 202 9.97 33.36 55.31
CA LYS A 202 10.78 34.37 56.01
C LYS A 202 9.93 35.15 57.00
N TYR A 203 10.32 35.09 58.27
CA TYR A 203 9.73 35.91 59.31
C TYR A 203 10.57 37.16 59.53
N THR A 204 9.95 38.34 59.38
CA THR A 204 10.58 39.62 59.70
C THR A 204 9.85 40.28 60.86
N ALA A 205 10.62 40.76 61.84
CA ALA A 205 10.11 41.60 62.92
C ALA A 205 10.94 42.88 63.04
N MET A 206 10.27 44.03 63.08
CA MET A 206 10.87 45.35 63.29
C MET A 206 10.40 45.90 64.64
N PRO A 207 11.24 45.84 65.69
CA PRO A 207 10.97 46.52 66.95
C PRO A 207 10.83 48.04 66.77
N PRO A 208 10.06 48.74 67.63
CA PRO A 208 9.68 50.16 67.44
C PRO A 208 10.85 51.14 67.29
N THR A 209 12.04 50.79 67.79
CA THR A 209 13.22 51.66 67.82
C THR A 209 14.36 51.18 66.91
N LYS A 210 14.19 50.06 66.18
CA LYS A 210 15.27 49.41 65.44
C LYS A 210 14.93 49.29 63.95
N ARG A 211 15.91 49.58 63.09
CA ARG A 211 15.80 49.38 61.63
C ARG A 211 15.77 47.88 61.30
N PHE A 212 15.17 47.56 60.15
CA PHE A 212 15.13 46.21 59.58
C PHE A 212 16.49 45.50 59.66
N ARG A 213 16.45 44.27 60.17
CA ARG A 213 17.52 43.29 60.06
C ARG A 213 16.87 41.93 59.81
N ASP A 214 17.47 41.15 58.94
CA ASP A 214 17.07 39.77 58.73
C ASP A 214 17.26 38.98 60.03
N MET A 215 16.30 38.08 60.30
CA MET A 215 16.44 37.04 61.31
C MET A 215 17.09 35.86 60.60
N GLU A 216 18.33 35.52 61.00
CA GLU A 216 18.98 34.25 60.61
C GLU A 216 18.25 33.05 61.20
#